data_AF-A0A947J6C4-F1
#
_entry.id   AF-A0A947J6C4-F1
#
_cell.length_a   1.000
_cell.length_b   1.000
_cell.length_c   1.000
_cell.angle_alpha   90.00
_cell.angle_beta   90.00
_cell.angle_gamma   90.00
#
_symmetry.space_group_name_H-M   'P 1'
#
loop_
_entity.id
_entity.type
_entity.pdbx_description
1 polymer ?
#
loop_
_entity_poly.entity_id
_entity_poly.type
_entity_poly.pdbx_seq_one_letter_code
_entity_poly.pdbx_strand_id
1 'polypeptide(L)'
;MTPEELARHFGHGDVAALTDHETLGGARRFIAACEARGVRPIIGVEWFLADHDGHLLTYFRDVSAVATAFVSSRREREIAANREAAVVLADRFEGFPDPDEILMHYPHPEQLIGVPALVD
;
A
#
# COMPACT_ATOMS: atom_id res chain seq x y z
N MET A 1 10.84 -1.74 -2.50
CA MET A 1 10.76 -2.92 -3.40
C MET A 1 9.46 -2.81 -4.19
N THR A 2 9.38 -3.18 -5.47
CA THR A 2 8.11 -3.22 -6.26
C THR A 2 7.40 -4.57 -6.17
N PRO A 3 6.12 -4.71 -6.57
CA PRO A 3 5.43 -6.00 -6.57
C PRO A 3 6.14 -7.02 -7.47
N GLU A 4 6.68 -6.56 -8.59
CA GLU A 4 7.43 -7.38 -9.53
C GLU A 4 8.78 -7.81 -8.95
N GLU A 5 9.46 -6.91 -8.22
CA GLU A 5 10.68 -7.25 -7.50
C GLU A 5 10.41 -8.26 -6.40
N LEU A 6 9.33 -8.09 -5.64
CA LEU A 6 8.90 -9.06 -4.62
C LEU A 6 8.65 -10.43 -5.23
N ALA A 7 7.90 -10.51 -6.34
CA ALA A 7 7.62 -11.75 -7.03
C ALA A 7 8.90 -12.48 -7.53
N ARG A 8 9.99 -11.76 -7.81
CA ARG A 8 11.28 -12.36 -8.23
C ARG A 8 11.93 -13.21 -7.15
N HIS A 9 11.57 -13.02 -5.87
CA HIS A 9 12.09 -13.81 -4.77
C HIS A 9 11.45 -15.22 -4.66
N PHE A 10 10.40 -15.49 -5.43
CA PHE A 10 9.66 -16.75 -5.41
C PHE A 10 9.83 -17.55 -6.72
N GLY A 11 9.72 -18.87 -6.61
CA GLY A 11 9.82 -19.84 -7.71
C GLY A 11 8.48 -20.50 -8.06
N HIS A 12 8.47 -21.25 -9.17
CA HIS A 12 7.27 -21.94 -9.65
C HIS A 12 6.72 -22.92 -8.58
N GLY A 13 5.43 -22.79 -8.25
CA GLY A 13 4.74 -23.61 -7.24
C GLY A 13 4.66 -22.96 -5.85
N ASP A 14 5.47 -21.92 -5.60
CA ASP A 14 5.43 -21.17 -4.35
C ASP A 14 4.11 -20.43 -4.16
N VAL A 15 3.89 -19.99 -2.93
CA VAL A 15 2.78 -19.10 -2.55
C VAL A 15 3.40 -17.84 -1.99
N ALA A 16 2.94 -16.68 -2.47
CA ALA A 16 3.43 -15.39 -2.02
C ALA A 16 2.25 -14.48 -1.69
N ALA A 17 2.35 -13.73 -0.58
CA ALA A 17 1.32 -12.78 -0.19
C ALA A 17 1.82 -11.33 -0.32
N LEU A 18 0.93 -10.43 -0.73
CA LEU A 18 1.14 -8.99 -0.65
C LEU A 18 0.12 -8.42 0.34
N THR A 19 0.61 -7.76 1.39
CA THR A 19 -0.17 -7.19 2.49
C THR A 19 0.31 -5.77 2.79
N ASP A 20 0.18 -4.87 1.82
CA ASP A 20 0.57 -3.47 2.03
C ASP A 20 -0.32 -2.83 3.11
N HIS A 21 0.24 -1.80 3.78
CA HIS A 21 -0.48 -1.03 4.78
C HIS A 21 -1.67 -0.29 4.18
N GLU A 22 -2.86 -0.69 4.60
CA GLU A 22 -4.14 -0.03 4.35
C GLU A 22 -4.40 0.26 2.85
N THR A 23 -3.81 -0.53 1.94
CA THR A 23 -3.92 -0.33 0.50
C THR A 23 -3.92 -1.64 -0.30
N LEU A 24 -4.59 -1.60 -1.45
CA LEU A 24 -4.59 -2.67 -2.46
C LEU A 24 -3.89 -2.23 -3.76
N GLY A 25 -3.20 -1.08 -3.75
CA GLY A 25 -2.64 -0.46 -4.96
C GLY A 25 -1.66 -1.35 -5.73
N GLY A 26 -0.89 -2.19 -5.03
CA GLY A 26 0.04 -3.14 -5.63
C GLY A 26 -0.59 -4.45 -6.13
N ALA A 27 -1.84 -4.75 -5.74
CA ALA A 27 -2.42 -6.09 -5.86
C ALA A 27 -2.49 -6.61 -7.30
N ARG A 28 -2.98 -5.80 -8.24
CA ARG A 28 -3.12 -6.21 -9.66
C ARG A 28 -1.76 -6.50 -10.30
N ARG A 29 -0.76 -5.67 -10.00
CA ARG A 29 0.61 -5.83 -10.49
C ARG A 29 1.28 -7.06 -9.88
N PHE A 30 1.06 -7.29 -8.59
CA PHE A 30 1.56 -8.47 -7.89
C PHE A 30 0.99 -9.77 -8.44
N ILE A 31 -0.34 -9.83 -8.65
CA ILE A 31 -1.01 -11.00 -9.26
C ILE A 31 -0.37 -11.32 -10.60
N ALA A 32 -0.30 -10.35 -11.51
CA ALA A 32 0.27 -10.55 -12.83
C ALA A 32 1.73 -11.01 -12.77
N ALA A 33 2.53 -10.43 -11.87
CA ALA A 33 3.94 -10.81 -11.69
C ALA A 33 4.12 -12.23 -11.14
N CYS A 34 3.25 -12.66 -10.21
CA CYS A 34 3.26 -14.01 -9.65
C CYS A 34 2.83 -15.04 -10.69
N GLU A 35 1.72 -14.78 -11.40
CA GLU A 35 1.19 -15.66 -12.44
C GLU A 35 2.20 -15.92 -13.56
N ALA A 36 2.91 -14.88 -14.02
CA ALA A 36 3.97 -14.99 -15.03
C ALA A 36 5.14 -15.90 -14.60
N ARG A 37 5.25 -16.23 -13.30
CA ARG A 37 6.30 -17.06 -12.70
C ARG A 37 5.78 -18.40 -12.20
N GLY A 38 4.48 -18.68 -12.32
CA GLY A 38 3.84 -19.85 -11.73
C GLY A 38 3.80 -19.82 -10.20
N VAL A 39 3.86 -18.63 -9.60
CA VAL A 39 3.68 -18.41 -8.16
C VAL A 39 2.19 -18.18 -7.91
N ARG A 40 1.64 -18.75 -6.83
CA ARG A 40 0.25 -18.51 -6.41
C ARG A 40 0.18 -17.23 -5.55
N PRO A 41 -0.44 -16.15 -6.03
CA PRO A 41 -0.58 -14.93 -5.23
C PRO A 41 -1.68 -15.08 -4.17
N ILE A 42 -1.47 -14.49 -3.00
CA ILE A 42 -2.50 -14.21 -1.99
C ILE A 42 -2.53 -12.70 -1.78
N ILE A 43 -3.71 -12.10 -1.92
CA ILE A 43 -3.88 -10.65 -1.70
C ILE A 43 -4.43 -10.41 -0.31
N GLY A 44 -3.86 -9.43 0.37
CA GLY A 44 -4.27 -9.00 1.67
C GLY A 44 -4.00 -7.53 1.93
N VAL A 45 -4.32 -7.08 3.13
CA VAL A 45 -4.05 -5.74 3.65
C VAL A 45 -3.59 -5.85 5.09
N GLU A 46 -2.59 -5.06 5.45
CA GLU A 46 -2.18 -4.81 6.82
C GLU A 46 -2.90 -3.58 7.38
N TRP A 47 -3.68 -3.76 8.45
CA TRP A 47 -4.44 -2.69 9.09
C TRP A 47 -3.78 -2.22 10.36
N PHE A 48 -3.70 -0.91 10.57
CA PHE A 48 -3.34 -0.37 11.88
C PHE A 48 -4.56 -0.35 12.81
N LEU A 49 -4.41 -0.92 14.01
CA LEU A 49 -5.43 -0.93 15.06
C LEU A 49 -5.13 0.16 16.10
N ALA A 50 -5.81 1.30 15.99
CA ALA A 50 -5.58 2.46 16.86
C ALA A 50 -5.71 2.13 18.37
N ASP A 51 -6.65 1.26 18.74
CA ASP A 51 -6.93 0.93 20.14
C ASP A 51 -6.03 -0.19 20.70
N HIS A 52 -5.17 -0.77 19.87
CA HIS A 52 -4.44 -2.00 20.21
C HIS A 52 -2.93 -1.97 19.90
N ASP A 53 -2.38 -0.82 19.49
CA ASP A 53 -0.96 -0.63 19.14
C ASP A 53 -0.38 -1.85 18.41
N GLY A 54 -1.06 -2.25 17.34
CA GLY A 54 -0.81 -3.51 16.66
C GLY A 54 -1.41 -3.55 15.27
N HIS A 55 -0.93 -4.48 14.46
CA HIS A 55 -1.35 -4.62 13.06
C HIS A 55 -2.16 -5.90 12.86
N LEU A 56 -3.22 -5.80 12.05
CA LEU A 56 -4.04 -6.94 11.64
C LEU A 56 -3.77 -7.25 10.16
N LEU A 57 -3.25 -8.45 9.90
CA LEU A 57 -3.17 -8.99 8.53
C LEU A 57 -4.51 -9.61 8.14
N THR A 58 -5.04 -9.16 7.00
CA THR A 58 -6.23 -9.75 6.38
C THR A 58 -5.87 -10.34 5.03
N TYR A 59 -6.42 -11.50 4.71
CA TYR A 59 -6.21 -12.18 3.44
C TYR A 59 -7.56 -12.39 2.75
N PHE A 60 -7.64 -12.04 1.48
CA PHE A 60 -8.85 -12.16 0.69
C PHE A 60 -8.83 -13.45 -0.11
N ARG A 61 -9.96 -14.16 -0.07
CA ARG A 61 -10.24 -15.22 -1.04
C ARG A 61 -10.50 -14.62 -2.42
N ASP A 62 -11.30 -13.56 -2.44
CA ASP A 62 -11.64 -12.76 -3.61
C ASP A 62 -11.64 -11.28 -3.23
N VAL A 63 -11.01 -10.43 -4.04
CA VAL A 63 -11.02 -8.98 -3.84
C VAL A 63 -12.31 -8.43 -4.43
N SER A 64 -13.30 -8.15 -3.58
CA SER A 64 -14.58 -7.58 -4.00
C SER A 64 -14.48 -6.08 -4.26
N ALA A 65 -15.35 -5.54 -5.13
CA ALA A 65 -15.46 -4.10 -5.36
C ALA A 65 -15.72 -3.31 -4.07
N VAL A 66 -16.44 -3.89 -3.11
CA VAL A 66 -16.69 -3.28 -1.79
C VAL A 66 -15.40 -3.16 -0.98
N ALA A 67 -14.57 -4.21 -0.96
CA ALA A 67 -13.29 -4.18 -0.28
C ALA A 67 -12.35 -3.13 -0.90
N THR A 68 -12.28 -3.07 -2.23
CA THR A 68 -11.51 -2.05 -2.95
C THR A 68 -11.97 -0.64 -2.60
N ALA A 69 -13.28 -0.36 -2.68
CA ALA A 69 -13.82 0.96 -2.38
C ALA A 69 -13.56 1.37 -0.92
N PHE A 70 -13.69 0.44 0.03
CA PHE A 70 -13.39 0.69 1.44
C PHE A 70 -11.94 1.11 1.65
N VAL A 71 -11.00 0.33 1.09
CA VAL A 71 -9.56 0.59 1.16
C VAL A 71 -9.20 1.94 0.53
N SER A 72 -9.72 2.23 -0.68
CA SER A 72 -9.50 3.51 -1.36
C SER A 72 -9.96 4.70 -0.52
N SER A 73 -11.18 4.63 0.03
CA SER A 73 -11.72 5.73 0.86
C SER A 73 -10.89 6.00 2.11
N ARG A 74 -10.24 4.97 2.66
CA ARG A 74 -9.38 5.11 3.84
C ARG A 74 -8.07 5.79 3.46
N ARG A 75 -7.47 5.39 2.33
CA ARG A 75 -6.25 6.01 1.83
C ARG A 75 -6.45 7.49 1.51
N GLU A 76 -7.60 7.87 0.96
CA GLU A 76 -7.94 9.29 0.73
C GLU A 76 -7.96 10.09 2.05
N ARG A 77 -8.57 9.53 3.11
CA ARG A 77 -8.59 10.16 4.44
C ARG A 77 -7.20 10.26 5.06
N GLU A 78 -6.37 9.25 4.89
CA GLU A 78 -4.99 9.24 5.37
C GLU A 78 -4.14 10.32 4.66
N ILE A 79 -4.24 10.42 3.34
CA ILE A 79 -3.55 11.47 2.56
C ILE A 79 -4.01 12.86 3.01
N ALA A 80 -5.32 13.06 3.21
CA ALA A 80 -5.85 14.33 3.70
C ALA A 80 -5.30 14.68 5.10
N ALA A 81 -5.30 13.72 6.03
CA ALA A 81 -4.76 13.92 7.38
C ALA A 81 -3.24 14.20 7.36
N ASN A 82 -2.49 13.52 6.50
CA ASN A 82 -1.05 13.75 6.34
C ASN A 82 -0.73 15.14 5.79
N ARG A 83 -1.55 15.65 4.85
CA ARG A 83 -1.44 17.03 4.34
C ARG A 83 -1.71 18.05 5.45
N GLU A 84 -2.75 17.84 6.25
CA GLU A 84 -3.06 18.72 7.39
C GLU A 84 -1.92 18.71 8.42
N ALA A 85 -1.40 17.53 8.77
CA ALA A 85 -0.28 17.39 9.69
C ALA A 85 0.98 18.10 9.16
N ALA A 86 1.26 18.00 7.87
CA ALA A 86 2.43 18.63 7.27
C ALA A 86 2.37 20.16 7.33
N VAL A 87 1.20 20.78 7.16
CA VAL A 87 1.04 22.23 7.35
C VAL A 87 1.46 22.64 8.77
N VAL A 88 0.99 21.89 9.78
CA VAL A 88 1.33 22.16 11.18
C VAL A 88 2.82 21.92 11.47
N LEU A 89 3.43 20.92 10.82
CA LEU A 89 4.83 20.56 11.02
C LEU A 89 5.78 21.51 10.29
N ALA A 90 5.43 22.00 9.10
CA ALA A 90 6.22 22.97 8.34
C ALA A 90 6.38 24.31 9.09
N ASP A 91 5.35 24.74 9.83
CA ASP A 91 5.42 25.91 10.70
C ASP A 91 6.39 25.73 11.89
N ARG A 92 6.68 24.49 12.26
CA ARG A 92 7.50 24.14 13.44
C ARG A 92 8.92 23.73 13.07
N PHE A 93 9.14 23.22 11.87
CA PHE A 93 10.40 22.63 11.44
C PHE A 93 10.81 23.18 10.08
N GLU A 94 11.94 23.89 10.06
CA GLU A 94 12.52 24.41 8.82
C GLU A 94 12.96 23.25 7.90
N GLY A 95 12.61 23.35 6.61
CA GLY A 95 12.91 22.32 5.63
C GLY A 95 12.02 21.07 5.70
N PHE A 96 10.87 21.14 6.39
CA PHE A 96 9.91 20.04 6.38
C PHE A 96 9.39 19.80 4.96
N PRO A 97 9.43 18.55 4.45
CA PRO A 97 9.09 18.25 3.06
C PRO A 97 7.59 18.36 2.79
N ASP A 98 7.24 18.80 1.59
CA ASP A 98 5.86 18.82 1.10
C ASP A 98 5.37 17.38 0.88
N PRO A 99 4.26 16.95 1.52
CA PRO A 99 3.68 15.62 1.29
C PRO A 99 3.38 15.33 -0.17
N ASP A 100 3.00 16.33 -0.96
CA ASP A 100 2.71 16.13 -2.37
C ASP A 100 4.00 15.89 -3.16
N GLU A 101 5.11 16.56 -2.84
CA GLU A 101 6.43 16.23 -3.39
C GLU A 101 6.87 14.82 -2.99
N ILE A 102 6.63 14.42 -1.73
CA ILE A 102 6.93 13.06 -1.27
C ILE A 102 6.09 12.04 -2.05
N LEU A 103 4.78 12.25 -2.16
CA LEU A 103 3.87 11.33 -2.85
C LEU A 103 4.13 11.26 -4.36
N MET A 104 4.66 12.33 -4.97
CA MET A 104 5.06 12.38 -6.37
C MET A 104 6.39 11.68 -6.66
N HIS A 105 7.35 11.74 -5.74
CA HIS A 105 8.73 11.31 -5.99
C HIS A 105 9.15 10.03 -5.27
N TYR A 106 8.47 9.67 -4.18
CA TYR A 106 8.81 8.54 -3.35
C TYR A 106 7.59 7.62 -3.17
N PRO A 107 7.75 6.29 -3.36
CA PRO A 107 6.81 5.38 -2.71
C PRO A 107 6.80 5.71 -1.21
N HIS A 108 5.66 5.52 -0.54
CA HIS A 108 5.43 5.80 0.88
C HIS A 108 6.69 5.62 1.75
N PRO A 109 6.97 6.43 2.79
CA PRO A 109 8.23 6.42 3.56
C PRO A 109 8.75 5.05 4.06
N GLU A 110 7.89 4.04 4.14
CA GLU A 110 8.23 2.63 4.41
C GLU A 110 8.61 1.80 3.15
N GLN A 111 8.82 2.45 2.00
CA GLN A 111 8.89 1.85 0.67
C GLN A 111 7.67 0.99 0.29
N LEU A 112 6.51 1.25 0.90
CA LEU A 112 5.27 0.55 0.59
C LEU A 112 4.84 0.88 -0.84
N ILE A 113 4.46 -0.16 -1.58
CA ILE A 113 4.02 0.00 -2.96
C ILE A 113 2.58 0.46 -2.95
N GLY A 114 2.43 1.77 -2.87
CA GLY A 114 1.23 2.50 -3.19
C GLY A 114 1.57 3.81 -3.88
N VAL A 115 2.42 3.78 -4.91
CA VAL A 115 2.45 4.86 -5.94
C VAL A 115 1.01 4.99 -6.44
N PRO A 116 0.44 6.20 -6.63
CA PRO A 116 -1.00 6.44 -6.65
C PRO A 116 -1.70 5.53 -7.64
N ALA A 117 -2.27 4.43 -7.14
CA ALA A 117 -3.06 3.51 -7.95
C ALA A 117 -4.49 4.05 -8.16
N LEU A 118 -4.71 5.32 -7.83
CA LEU A 118 -5.96 6.06 -7.97
C LEU A 118 -5.67 7.47 -8.51
N VAL A 119 -4.93 7.55 -9.61
CA VAL A 119 -5.15 8.62 -10.58
C VAL A 119 -5.50 7.92 -11.88
N ASP A 120 -6.72 8.18 -12.35
CA ASP A 120 -7.16 7.78 -13.69
C ASP A 120 -6.21 8.35 -14.77
#